data_AF-A0AAX3YIB8-F1
#
_entry.id   AF-A0AAX3YIB8-F1
#
_cell.length_a   1.000
_cell.length_b   1.000
_cell.length_c   1.000
_cell.angle_alpha   90.00
_cell.angle_beta   90.00
_cell.angle_gamma   90.00
#
_symmetry.space_group_name_H-M   'P 1'
#
loop_
_entity.id
_entity.type
_entity.pdbx_description
1 polymer ?
#
loop_
_entity_poly.entity_id
_entity_poly.type
_entity_poly.pdbx_seq_one_letter_code
_entity_poly.pdbx_strand_id
1 'polypeptide(L)'
;MYTPPGFVSWSLLALIWGTTALRLVFVRSTVAERRINAALVFASLSVALRRQWVRDIVDGVFGAGISSPLGNACIIFTAASLISLFSVWAFGPDRFRRIHAVTLAVAVLPAAALIVLSGPARAQGVGVKAAGGWQYTAFCIAYALPILLAALLIAGISIRSVRAAASGRDRWVFAAVIALSVFEVVSMVVVMIDGVMRTSAADDAVTESHAEAGVFLRLLVVAAGAVIALGPVLRVLLRRYRSGRTARRLLPVWRTLTAAVPEVVFELRPEDRRALSARARRDRMEVEIRDAILVVDRYLPGDVGDPAASPVRAAATRLHLACLARAAGHPPVTGLYSGSSQPGGEPWELARLADHWRDAEHVAAELWARRLPQFGGPADPSARVPAQV
;
A
#
# COMPACT_ATOMS: atom_id res chain seq x y z
N MET A 1 19.65 -27.03 -18.83
CA MET A 1 18.22 -26.69 -18.88
C MET A 1 17.49 -26.92 -17.54
N TYR A 2 17.49 -25.94 -16.64
CA TYR A 2 16.51 -25.91 -15.55
C TYR A 2 15.51 -24.78 -15.81
N THR A 3 14.56 -25.02 -16.72
CA THR A 3 13.39 -24.14 -16.83
C THR A 3 12.47 -24.47 -15.65
N PRO A 4 12.21 -23.54 -14.72
CA PRO A 4 11.26 -23.81 -13.65
C PRO A 4 9.90 -24.19 -14.26
N PRO A 5 9.11 -25.04 -13.59
CA PRO A 5 7.80 -25.43 -14.07
C PRO A 5 6.99 -24.19 -14.46
N GLY A 6 6.26 -24.24 -15.59
CA GLY A 6 5.54 -23.09 -16.13
C GLY A 6 4.68 -22.38 -15.08
N PHE A 7 4.04 -23.15 -14.19
CA PHE A 7 3.24 -22.64 -13.08
C PHE A 7 4.02 -21.70 -12.13
N VAL A 8 5.26 -22.04 -11.77
CA VAL A 8 6.12 -21.20 -10.91
C VAL A 8 6.44 -19.89 -11.64
N SER A 9 6.79 -19.99 -12.92
CA SER A 9 7.13 -18.84 -13.75
C SER A 9 5.97 -17.85 -13.92
N TRP A 10 4.76 -18.37 -14.16
CA TRP A 10 3.53 -17.58 -14.29
C TRP A 10 3.13 -16.94 -12.95
N SER A 11 3.26 -17.68 -11.85
CA SER A 11 2.96 -17.16 -10.50
C SER A 11 3.88 -15.98 -10.13
N LEU A 12 5.18 -16.11 -10.41
CA LEU A 12 6.14 -15.03 -10.18
C LEU A 12 5.86 -13.82 -11.07
N LEU A 13 5.50 -14.02 -12.34
CA LEU A 13 5.09 -12.92 -13.23
C LEU A 13 3.84 -12.20 -12.73
N ALA A 14 2.82 -12.95 -12.34
CA ALA A 14 1.58 -12.39 -11.81
C ALA A 14 1.85 -11.58 -10.54
N LEU A 15 2.74 -12.07 -9.67
CA LEU A 15 3.20 -11.35 -8.48
C LEU A 15 3.93 -10.04 -8.85
N ILE A 16 4.88 -10.09 -9.80
CA ILE A 16 5.67 -8.93 -10.23
C ILE A 16 4.77 -7.83 -10.83
N TRP A 17 3.94 -8.19 -11.81
CA TRP A 17 3.06 -7.24 -12.49
C TRP A 17 1.91 -6.79 -11.60
N GLY A 18 1.33 -7.69 -10.81
CA GLY A 18 0.29 -7.34 -9.84
C GLY A 18 0.79 -6.33 -8.81
N THR A 19 1.98 -6.56 -8.23
CA THR A 19 2.61 -5.61 -7.29
C THR A 19 2.91 -4.28 -7.97
N THR A 20 3.45 -4.29 -9.18
CA THR A 20 3.78 -3.08 -9.94
C THR A 20 2.53 -2.25 -10.22
N ALA A 21 1.46 -2.86 -10.71
CA ALA A 21 0.18 -2.19 -10.95
C ALA A 21 -0.41 -1.62 -9.64
N LEU A 22 -0.42 -2.40 -8.57
CA LEU A 22 -0.95 -1.99 -7.29
C LEU A 22 -0.17 -0.81 -6.70
N ARG A 23 1.17 -0.79 -6.85
CA ARG A 23 1.99 0.35 -6.46
C ARG A 23 1.72 1.60 -7.28
N LEU A 24 1.60 1.49 -8.59
CA LEU A 24 1.32 2.63 -9.47
C LEU A 24 -0.02 3.30 -9.13
N VAL A 25 -1.01 2.50 -8.69
CA VAL A 25 -2.33 2.99 -8.29
C VAL A 25 -2.33 3.57 -6.87
N PHE A 26 -1.74 2.87 -5.90
CA PHE A 26 -1.93 3.17 -4.47
C PHE A 26 -0.76 3.89 -3.79
N VAL A 27 0.45 3.85 -4.34
CA VAL A 27 1.69 4.27 -3.66
C VAL A 27 2.54 5.13 -4.60
N ARG A 28 2.22 6.43 -4.66
CA ARG A 28 2.85 7.41 -5.59
C ARG A 28 3.08 8.79 -4.99
N SER A 29 2.94 8.94 -3.67
CA SER A 29 2.90 10.26 -3.04
C SER A 29 4.30 10.86 -2.87
N THR A 30 5.30 10.04 -2.58
CA THR A 30 6.67 10.52 -2.33
C THR A 30 7.57 10.42 -3.56
N VAL A 31 8.65 11.22 -3.60
CA VAL A 31 9.67 11.10 -4.65
C VAL A 31 10.31 9.72 -4.63
N ALA A 32 10.66 9.21 -3.45
CA ALA A 32 11.23 7.87 -3.27
C ALA A 32 10.29 6.77 -3.81
N GLU A 33 8.99 6.84 -3.52
CA GLU A 33 8.01 5.90 -4.05
C GLU A 33 7.95 5.91 -5.58
N ARG A 34 7.99 7.10 -6.20
CA ARG A 34 8.01 7.23 -7.66
C ARG A 34 9.27 6.62 -8.28
N ARG A 35 10.44 6.75 -7.63
CA ARG A 35 11.69 6.12 -8.11
C ARG A 35 11.65 4.60 -8.00
N ILE A 36 11.11 4.07 -6.91
CA ILE A 36 10.91 2.62 -6.77
C ILE A 36 9.90 2.11 -7.79
N ASN A 37 8.82 2.84 -8.04
CA ASN A 37 7.84 2.45 -9.06
C ASN A 37 8.47 2.43 -10.46
N ALA A 38 9.29 3.42 -10.81
CA ALA A 38 10.04 3.42 -12.07
C ALA A 38 10.98 2.20 -12.18
N ALA A 39 11.75 1.92 -11.12
CA ALA A 39 12.63 0.75 -11.07
C ALA A 39 11.84 -0.56 -11.26
N LEU A 40 10.69 -0.72 -10.59
CA LEU A 40 9.84 -1.90 -10.74
C LEU A 40 9.24 -2.03 -12.12
N VAL A 41 8.83 -0.94 -12.76
CA VAL A 41 8.30 -0.97 -14.13
C VAL A 41 9.36 -1.45 -15.09
N PHE A 42 10.56 -0.88 -15.04
CA PHE A 42 11.67 -1.31 -15.90
C PHE A 42 12.10 -2.76 -15.61
N ALA A 43 12.17 -3.15 -14.34
CA ALA A 43 12.48 -4.52 -13.96
C ALA A 43 11.41 -5.51 -14.46
N SER A 44 10.12 -5.18 -14.31
CA SER A 44 9.01 -6.00 -14.80
C SER A 44 9.02 -6.14 -16.31
N LEU A 45 9.29 -5.03 -17.02
CA LEU A 45 9.42 -5.03 -18.47
C LEU A 45 10.59 -5.89 -18.94
N SER A 46 11.73 -5.83 -18.25
CA SER A 46 12.90 -6.66 -18.57
C SER A 46 12.60 -8.16 -18.50
N VAL A 47 11.77 -8.59 -17.55
CA VAL A 47 11.37 -9.99 -17.37
C VAL A 47 10.29 -10.37 -18.39
N ALA A 48 9.35 -9.47 -18.69
CA ALA A 48 8.33 -9.68 -19.72
C ALA A 48 8.97 -9.86 -21.10
N LEU A 49 9.94 -9.02 -21.47
CA LEU A 49 10.67 -9.07 -22.75
C LEU A 49 11.45 -10.37 -22.96
N ARG A 50 11.64 -11.21 -21.95
CA ARG A 50 12.25 -12.54 -22.12
C ARG A 50 11.25 -13.66 -22.39
N ARG A 51 9.95 -13.38 -22.32
CA ARG A 51 8.91 -14.39 -22.57
C ARG A 51 8.68 -14.56 -24.06
N GLN A 52 8.54 -15.82 -24.50
CA GLN A 52 8.41 -16.15 -25.92
C GLN A 52 7.33 -15.31 -26.60
N TRP A 53 6.11 -15.32 -26.09
CA TRP A 53 5.00 -14.53 -26.66
C TRP A 53 5.25 -13.02 -26.72
N VAL A 54 5.97 -12.43 -25.75
CA VAL A 54 6.33 -11.00 -25.79
C VAL A 54 7.45 -10.76 -26.79
N ARG A 55 8.45 -11.65 -26.83
CA ARG A 55 9.54 -11.60 -27.81
C ARG A 55 8.99 -11.65 -29.22
N ASP A 56 8.09 -12.58 -29.52
CA ASP A 56 7.50 -12.74 -30.84
C ASP A 56 6.76 -11.46 -31.29
N ILE A 57 6.02 -10.81 -30.38
CA ILE A 57 5.34 -9.53 -30.66
C ILE A 57 6.35 -8.40 -30.89
N VAL A 58 7.31 -8.23 -29.97
CA VAL A 58 8.26 -7.11 -30.01
C VAL A 58 9.22 -7.25 -31.19
N ASP A 59 9.73 -8.45 -31.43
CA ASP A 59 10.61 -8.75 -32.55
C ASP A 59 9.85 -8.66 -33.89
N GLY A 60 8.55 -8.95 -33.92
CA GLY A 60 7.68 -8.72 -35.08
C GLY A 60 7.47 -7.24 -35.42
N VAL A 61 7.40 -6.35 -34.42
CA VAL A 61 7.16 -4.91 -34.62
C VAL A 61 8.45 -4.12 -34.84
N PHE A 62 9.49 -4.41 -34.04
CA PHE A 62 10.72 -3.61 -33.98
C PHE A 62 11.93 -4.29 -34.67
N GLY A 63 11.70 -5.48 -35.25
CA GLY A 63 12.69 -6.25 -35.97
C GLY A 63 13.31 -7.38 -35.12
N ALA A 64 13.68 -8.46 -35.80
CA ALA A 64 14.15 -9.70 -35.17
C ALA A 64 15.28 -9.48 -34.15
N GLY A 65 15.15 -10.12 -32.99
CA GLY A 65 16.17 -10.19 -31.94
C GLY A 65 16.38 -8.91 -31.13
N ILE A 66 15.50 -7.89 -31.23
CA ILE A 66 15.62 -6.64 -30.47
C ILE A 66 15.11 -6.77 -29.03
N SER A 67 14.28 -7.78 -28.74
CA SER A 67 13.74 -8.05 -27.42
C SER A 67 14.82 -8.27 -26.34
N SER A 68 15.92 -8.95 -26.68
CA SER A 68 17.05 -9.22 -25.78
C SER A 68 17.83 -7.95 -25.37
N PRO A 69 18.38 -7.13 -26.29
CA PRO A 69 19.05 -5.88 -25.93
C PRO A 69 18.10 -4.89 -25.24
N LEU A 70 16.82 -4.85 -25.64
CA LEU A 70 15.82 -4.00 -25.00
C LEU A 70 15.55 -4.43 -23.55
N GLY A 71 15.48 -5.73 -23.28
CA GLY A 71 15.34 -6.26 -21.92
C GLY A 71 16.54 -5.94 -21.04
N ASN A 72 17.74 -5.95 -21.60
CA ASN A 72 18.96 -5.54 -20.88
C ASN A 72 19.02 -4.02 -20.66
N ALA A 73 18.59 -3.21 -21.62
CA ALA A 73 18.42 -1.76 -21.46
C ALA A 73 17.45 -1.44 -20.31
N CYS A 74 16.34 -2.18 -20.17
CA CYS A 74 15.42 -2.04 -19.05
C CYS A 74 16.09 -2.29 -17.69
N ILE A 75 17.04 -3.23 -17.59
CA ILE A 75 17.81 -3.42 -16.35
C ILE A 75 18.71 -2.22 -16.07
N ILE A 76 19.34 -1.63 -17.09
CA ILE A 76 20.15 -0.41 -16.92
C ILE A 76 19.26 0.75 -16.41
N PHE A 77 18.05 0.92 -16.95
CA PHE A 77 17.10 1.92 -16.45
C PHE A 77 16.60 1.63 -15.02
N THR A 78 16.47 0.34 -14.66
CA THR A 78 16.23 -0.08 -13.27
C THR A 78 17.36 0.40 -12.37
N ALA A 79 18.61 0.13 -12.73
CA ALA A 79 19.80 0.55 -11.98
C ALA A 79 19.87 2.09 -11.86
N ALA A 80 19.62 2.83 -12.94
CA ALA A 80 19.55 4.29 -12.93
C ALA A 80 18.46 4.85 -12.01
N SER A 81 17.32 4.16 -11.93
CA SER A 81 16.22 4.50 -11.01
C SER A 81 16.60 4.25 -9.55
N LEU A 82 17.32 3.16 -9.27
CA LEU A 82 17.84 2.84 -7.93
C LEU A 82 18.94 3.83 -7.50
N ILE A 83 19.89 4.19 -8.38
CA ILE A 83 20.88 5.23 -8.08
C ILE A 83 20.17 6.53 -7.66
N SER A 84 19.15 6.94 -8.41
CA SER A 84 18.37 8.13 -8.08
C SER A 84 17.65 8.00 -6.74
N LEU A 85 17.14 6.82 -6.38
CA LEU A 85 16.51 6.58 -5.08
C LEU A 85 17.52 6.73 -3.93
N PHE A 86 18.65 6.03 -4.02
CA PHE A 86 19.68 6.06 -2.97
C PHE A 86 20.33 7.44 -2.84
N SER A 87 20.41 8.20 -3.94
CA SER A 87 20.88 9.59 -3.91
C SER A 87 19.90 10.52 -3.18
N VAL A 88 18.59 10.32 -3.32
CA VAL A 88 17.58 11.06 -2.55
C VAL A 88 17.70 10.76 -1.05
N TRP A 89 18.01 9.52 -0.68
CA TRP A 89 18.24 9.16 0.72
C TRP A 89 19.54 9.73 1.28
N ALA A 90 20.61 9.76 0.48
CA ALA A 90 21.91 10.27 0.92
C ALA A 90 21.97 11.80 1.00
N PHE A 91 21.34 12.51 0.07
CA PHE A 91 21.51 13.96 -0.10
C PHE A 91 20.24 14.78 0.13
N GLY A 92 19.10 14.13 0.39
CA GLY A 92 17.79 14.76 0.56
C GLY A 92 17.04 14.98 -0.77
N PRO A 93 15.70 15.14 -0.71
CA PRO A 93 14.84 15.26 -1.90
C PRO A 93 15.01 16.58 -2.67
N ASP A 94 15.37 17.67 -1.97
CA ASP A 94 15.37 19.02 -2.55
C ASP A 94 16.66 19.34 -3.31
N ARG A 95 17.78 18.73 -2.90
CA ARG A 95 19.11 19.08 -3.41
C ARG A 95 19.31 18.69 -4.87
N PHE A 96 18.63 17.65 -5.35
CA PHE A 96 18.75 17.21 -6.75
C PHE A 96 17.41 16.77 -7.37
N ARG A 97 16.48 17.71 -7.54
CA ARG A 97 15.19 17.47 -8.21
C ARG A 97 15.33 16.79 -9.59
N ARG A 98 16.41 17.08 -10.32
CA ARG A 98 16.70 16.56 -11.67
C ARG A 98 17.54 15.28 -11.71
N ILE A 99 18.01 14.75 -10.57
CA ILE A 99 18.96 13.62 -10.57
C ILE A 99 18.44 12.42 -11.35
N HIS A 100 17.15 12.12 -11.25
CA HIS A 100 16.57 11.01 -11.98
C HIS A 100 16.54 11.21 -13.48
N ALA A 101 16.22 12.43 -13.94
CA ALA A 101 16.24 12.72 -15.37
C ALA A 101 17.67 12.60 -15.90
N VAL A 102 18.66 13.08 -15.14
CA VAL A 102 20.08 12.97 -15.48
C VAL A 102 20.54 11.51 -15.48
N THR A 103 20.21 10.71 -14.45
CA THR A 103 20.63 9.30 -14.40
C THR A 103 19.97 8.48 -15.50
N LEU A 104 18.69 8.73 -15.83
CA LEU A 104 18.02 8.11 -16.98
C LEU A 104 18.66 8.54 -18.30
N ALA A 105 18.96 9.83 -18.49
CA ALA A 105 19.59 10.33 -19.70
C ALA A 105 20.97 9.71 -19.92
N VAL A 106 21.79 9.59 -18.86
CA VAL A 106 23.08 8.91 -18.92
C VAL A 106 22.92 7.43 -19.25
N ALA A 107 21.88 6.77 -18.72
CA ALA A 107 21.56 5.37 -19.02
C ALA A 107 21.13 5.11 -20.48
N VAL A 108 20.69 6.13 -21.21
CA VAL A 108 20.38 6.00 -22.65
C VAL A 108 21.63 5.62 -23.44
N LEU A 109 22.81 6.13 -23.08
CA LEU A 109 24.06 5.87 -23.81
C LEU A 109 24.43 4.37 -23.87
N PRO A 110 24.60 3.66 -22.73
CA PRO A 110 24.86 2.22 -22.77
C PRO A 110 23.67 1.44 -23.34
N ALA A 111 22.42 1.86 -23.11
CA ALA A 111 21.25 1.21 -23.70
C ALA A 111 21.25 1.26 -25.23
N ALA A 112 21.57 2.42 -25.82
CA ALA A 112 21.72 2.58 -27.25
C ALA A 112 22.90 1.76 -27.79
N ALA A 113 24.02 1.72 -27.05
CA ALA A 113 25.16 0.88 -27.40
C ALA A 113 24.78 -0.60 -27.49
N LEU A 114 23.96 -1.12 -26.56
CA LEU A 114 23.47 -2.51 -26.65
C LEU A 114 22.67 -2.78 -27.93
N ILE A 115 21.83 -1.84 -28.34
CA ILE A 115 21.03 -1.98 -29.56
C ILE A 115 21.94 -1.98 -30.79
N VAL A 116 22.88 -1.04 -30.88
CA VAL A 116 23.82 -0.92 -32.01
C VAL A 116 24.74 -2.14 -32.10
N LEU A 117 25.36 -2.54 -30.98
CA LEU A 117 26.27 -3.71 -30.93
C LEU A 117 25.55 -5.03 -31.23
N SER A 118 24.23 -5.11 -30.99
CA SER A 118 23.44 -6.28 -31.35
C SER A 118 23.05 -6.36 -32.83
N GLY A 119 23.21 -5.27 -33.59
CA GLY A 119 22.74 -5.16 -34.98
C GLY A 119 23.28 -6.26 -35.91
N PRO A 120 24.59 -6.52 -35.96
CA PRO A 120 25.17 -7.54 -36.84
C PRO A 120 24.67 -8.96 -36.53
N ALA A 121 24.61 -9.32 -35.24
CA ALA A 121 24.08 -10.61 -34.80
C ALA A 121 22.59 -10.77 -35.18
N ARG A 122 21.81 -9.70 -35.03
CA ARG A 122 20.39 -9.66 -35.42
C ARG A 122 20.18 -9.82 -36.92
N ALA A 123 21.04 -9.21 -37.74
CA ALA A 123 20.98 -9.35 -39.19
C ALA A 123 21.20 -10.80 -39.66
N GLN A 124 21.94 -11.59 -38.86
CA GLN A 124 22.17 -13.01 -39.08
C GLN A 124 21.11 -13.91 -38.43
N GLY A 125 20.10 -13.35 -37.75
CA GLY A 125 19.07 -14.10 -37.05
C GLY A 125 19.57 -14.87 -35.81
N VAL A 126 20.78 -14.58 -35.35
CA VAL A 126 21.39 -15.24 -34.18
C VAL A 126 21.44 -14.31 -32.98
N GLY A 127 21.44 -14.88 -31.78
CA GLY A 127 21.65 -14.09 -30.56
C GLY A 127 23.07 -13.51 -30.51
N VAL A 128 23.24 -12.32 -29.91
CA VAL A 128 24.55 -11.67 -29.74
C VAL A 128 25.58 -12.59 -29.09
N LYS A 129 25.13 -13.45 -28.16
CA LYS A 129 25.97 -14.47 -27.51
C LYS A 129 26.47 -15.55 -28.48
N ALA A 130 25.66 -15.92 -29.46
CA ALA A 130 25.99 -16.95 -30.46
C ALA A 130 26.83 -16.39 -31.61
N ALA A 131 26.66 -15.10 -31.96
CA ALA A 131 27.51 -14.43 -32.93
C ALA A 131 28.97 -14.28 -32.45
N GLY A 132 29.17 -14.15 -31.12
CA GLY A 132 30.49 -14.08 -30.52
C GLY A 132 31.31 -12.85 -30.96
N GLY A 133 32.64 -12.97 -30.90
CA GLY A 133 33.57 -11.93 -31.33
C GLY A 133 33.62 -10.68 -30.44
N TRP A 134 34.41 -9.68 -30.86
CA TRP A 134 34.65 -8.47 -30.07
C TRP A 134 33.38 -7.67 -29.76
N GLN A 135 32.36 -7.79 -30.62
CA GLN A 135 31.06 -7.16 -30.44
C GLN A 135 30.33 -7.70 -29.22
N TYR A 136 30.42 -9.02 -28.96
CA TYR A 136 29.87 -9.62 -27.74
C TYR A 136 30.59 -9.10 -26.49
N THR A 137 31.91 -8.98 -26.52
CA THR A 137 32.68 -8.38 -25.42
C THR A 137 32.27 -6.94 -25.16
N ALA A 138 32.19 -6.12 -26.22
CA ALA A 138 31.72 -4.74 -26.11
C ALA A 138 30.28 -4.68 -25.56
N PHE A 139 29.40 -5.60 -25.97
CA PHE A 139 28.04 -5.69 -25.46
C PHE A 139 28.00 -6.03 -23.96
N CYS A 140 28.79 -7.02 -23.53
CA CYS A 140 28.91 -7.40 -22.12
C CYS A 140 29.45 -6.24 -21.28
N ILE A 141 30.48 -5.53 -21.74
CA ILE A 141 31.03 -4.36 -21.04
C ILE A 141 30.00 -3.22 -20.98
N ALA A 142 29.35 -2.89 -22.10
CA ALA A 142 28.35 -1.82 -22.15
C ALA A 142 27.14 -2.11 -21.24
N TYR A 143 26.78 -3.38 -21.06
CA TYR A 143 25.75 -3.80 -20.12
C TYR A 143 26.23 -3.80 -18.66
N ALA A 144 27.39 -4.41 -18.39
CA ALA A 144 27.88 -4.68 -17.05
C ALA A 144 28.41 -3.41 -16.35
N LEU A 145 29.11 -2.54 -17.08
CA LEU A 145 29.74 -1.35 -16.52
C LEU A 145 28.77 -0.41 -15.78
N PRO A 146 27.64 0.05 -16.37
CA PRO A 146 26.73 0.94 -15.65
C PRO A 146 26.09 0.28 -14.41
N ILE A 147 25.84 -1.03 -14.47
CA ILE A 147 25.26 -1.79 -13.36
C ILE A 147 26.29 -1.98 -12.24
N LEU A 148 27.55 -2.29 -12.60
CA LEU A 148 28.67 -2.39 -11.69
C LEU A 148 28.88 -1.07 -10.93
N LEU A 149 28.91 0.05 -11.66
CA LEU A 149 29.02 1.38 -11.06
C LEU A 149 27.83 1.69 -10.15
N ALA A 150 26.61 1.34 -10.55
CA ALA A 150 25.43 1.49 -9.71
C ALA A 150 25.55 0.70 -8.41
N ALA A 151 25.95 -0.57 -8.49
CA ALA A 151 26.12 -1.44 -7.33
C ALA A 151 27.20 -0.92 -6.37
N LEU A 152 28.35 -0.47 -6.89
CA LEU A 152 29.42 0.14 -6.09
C LEU A 152 28.97 1.42 -5.38
N LEU A 153 28.23 2.30 -6.10
CA LEU A 153 27.68 3.53 -5.52
C LEU A 153 26.66 3.22 -4.41
N ILE A 154 25.74 2.28 -4.65
CA ILE A 154 24.72 1.87 -3.69
C ILE A 154 25.38 1.23 -2.46
N ALA A 155 26.38 0.37 -2.65
CA ALA A 155 27.17 -0.21 -1.56
C ALA A 155 27.87 0.89 -0.74
N GLY A 156 28.53 1.83 -1.40
CA GLY A 156 29.21 2.94 -0.75
C GLY A 156 28.27 3.84 0.07
N ILE A 157 27.09 4.16 -0.47
CA ILE A 157 26.04 4.89 0.28
C ILE A 157 25.58 4.07 1.48
N SER A 158 25.28 2.79 1.28
CA SER A 158 24.75 1.91 2.33
C SER A 158 25.76 1.69 3.46
N ILE A 159 27.05 1.54 3.18
CA ILE A 159 28.12 1.40 4.19
C ILE A 159 28.18 2.66 5.07
N ARG A 160 28.10 3.86 4.47
CA ARG A 160 28.05 5.11 5.25
C ARG A 160 26.79 5.17 6.11
N SER A 161 25.64 4.74 5.57
CA SER A 161 24.37 4.70 6.30
C SER A 161 24.35 3.69 7.45
N VAL A 162 25.02 2.52 7.33
CA VAL A 162 25.18 1.57 8.46
C VAL A 162 25.89 2.23 9.64
N ARG A 163 26.96 2.99 9.35
CA ARG A 163 27.75 3.67 10.39
C ARG A 163 26.95 4.75 11.12
N ALA A 164 26.04 5.41 10.41
CA ALA A 164 25.16 6.44 10.97
C ALA A 164 23.87 5.88 11.59
N ALA A 165 23.58 4.58 11.45
CA ALA A 165 22.32 4.00 11.90
C ALA A 165 22.29 3.80 13.44
N ALA A 166 21.29 4.43 14.07
CA ALA A 166 21.05 4.36 15.51
C ALA A 166 20.40 3.04 15.95
N SER A 167 19.62 2.38 15.09
CA SER A 167 18.88 1.16 15.45
C SER A 167 19.46 -0.11 14.80
N GLY A 168 19.42 -1.24 15.52
CA GLY A 168 19.88 -2.53 15.00
C GLY A 168 19.08 -3.04 13.79
N ARG A 169 17.79 -2.69 13.69
CA ARG A 169 16.96 -3.07 12.55
C ARG A 169 17.36 -2.34 11.27
N ASP A 170 17.70 -1.05 11.37
CA ASP A 170 18.13 -0.28 10.20
C ASP A 170 19.49 -0.79 9.69
N ARG A 171 20.38 -1.21 10.60
CA ARG A 171 21.65 -1.87 10.25
C ARG A 171 21.43 -3.15 9.43
N TRP A 172 20.46 -3.99 9.80
CA TRP A 172 20.13 -5.20 9.04
C TRP A 172 19.65 -4.90 7.62
N VAL A 173 18.82 -3.87 7.44
CA VAL A 173 18.34 -3.47 6.10
C VAL A 173 19.51 -3.02 5.23
N PHE A 174 20.38 -2.16 5.75
CA PHE A 174 21.55 -1.72 5.01
C PHE A 174 22.55 -2.86 4.76
N ALA A 175 22.73 -3.79 5.69
CA ALA A 175 23.56 -4.98 5.50
C ALA A 175 23.03 -5.86 4.35
N ALA A 176 21.72 -6.06 4.26
CA ALA A 176 21.10 -6.78 3.15
C ALA A 176 21.31 -6.07 1.80
N VAL A 177 21.20 -4.74 1.76
CA VAL A 177 21.49 -3.95 0.55
C VAL A 177 22.98 -4.05 0.16
N ILE A 178 23.90 -4.05 1.11
CA ILE A 178 25.33 -4.24 0.87
C ILE A 178 25.58 -5.63 0.29
N ALA A 179 25.03 -6.68 0.90
CA ALA A 179 25.18 -8.05 0.42
C ALA A 179 24.66 -8.21 -1.02
N LEU A 180 23.48 -7.65 -1.32
CA LEU A 180 22.93 -7.64 -2.68
C LEU A 180 23.82 -6.86 -3.66
N SER A 181 24.38 -5.73 -3.23
CA SER A 181 25.28 -4.92 -4.07
C SER A 181 26.59 -5.65 -4.36
N VAL A 182 27.17 -6.36 -3.38
CA VAL A 182 28.37 -7.19 -3.57
C VAL A 182 28.08 -8.34 -4.52
N PHE A 183 26.94 -9.01 -4.35
CA PHE A 183 26.50 -10.06 -5.26
C PHE A 183 26.37 -9.54 -6.71
N GLU A 184 25.79 -8.35 -6.89
CA GLU A 184 25.65 -7.73 -8.20
C GLU A 184 27.01 -7.34 -8.80
N VAL A 185 27.95 -6.83 -7.99
CA VAL A 185 29.34 -6.55 -8.40
C VAL A 185 30.00 -7.82 -8.94
N VAL A 186 29.96 -8.91 -8.17
CA VAL A 186 30.53 -10.20 -8.60
C VAL A 186 29.86 -10.69 -9.89
N SER A 187 28.53 -10.61 -9.96
CA SER A 187 27.77 -11.02 -11.15
C SER A 187 28.17 -10.21 -12.39
N MET A 188 28.34 -8.90 -12.28
CA MET A 188 28.76 -8.05 -13.41
C MET A 188 30.21 -8.29 -13.82
N VAL A 189 31.12 -8.55 -12.87
CA VAL A 189 32.50 -8.93 -13.17
C VAL A 189 32.55 -10.25 -13.95
N VAL A 190 31.76 -11.24 -13.53
CA VAL A 190 31.64 -12.52 -14.26
C VAL A 190 31.12 -12.29 -15.69
N VAL A 191 30.12 -11.43 -15.89
CA VAL A 191 29.63 -11.08 -17.24
C VAL A 191 30.72 -10.43 -18.12
N MET A 192 31.58 -9.59 -17.54
CA MET A 192 32.69 -8.99 -18.28
C MET A 192 33.74 -10.02 -18.66
N ILE A 193 34.13 -10.90 -17.71
CA ILE A 193 35.07 -11.99 -17.96
C ILE A 193 34.52 -12.95 -19.03
N ASP A 194 33.24 -13.30 -18.96
CA ASP A 194 32.53 -14.12 -19.95
C ASP A 194 32.63 -13.53 -21.36
N GLY A 195 32.41 -12.22 -21.48
CA GLY A 195 32.61 -11.49 -22.74
C GLY A 195 34.02 -11.69 -23.30
N VAL A 196 35.04 -11.38 -22.48
CA VAL A 196 36.46 -11.43 -22.90
C VAL A 196 36.90 -12.86 -23.24
N MET A 197 36.52 -13.86 -22.44
CA MET A 197 36.95 -15.25 -22.67
C MET A 197 36.40 -15.80 -23.98
N ARG A 198 35.15 -15.45 -24.34
CA ARG A 198 34.53 -15.83 -25.61
C ARG A 198 35.14 -15.15 -26.84
N THR A 199 35.93 -14.09 -26.65
CA THR A 199 36.72 -13.51 -27.74
C THR A 199 38.05 -14.21 -27.97
N SER A 200 38.59 -14.92 -26.97
CA SER A 200 39.96 -15.44 -27.02
C SER A 200 40.09 -16.94 -27.35
N ALA A 201 39.09 -17.80 -27.09
CA ALA A 201 39.15 -19.23 -27.42
C ALA A 201 37.78 -19.95 -27.32
N ALA A 202 37.72 -21.15 -27.90
CA ALA A 202 36.55 -21.99 -28.20
C ALA A 202 35.64 -22.38 -27.01
N ASP A 203 34.38 -22.66 -27.34
CA ASP A 203 33.25 -23.02 -26.47
C ASP A 203 33.59 -23.92 -25.26
N ASP A 204 33.50 -23.34 -24.06
CA ASP A 204 33.49 -24.09 -22.80
C ASP A 204 32.07 -24.24 -22.22
N ALA A 205 31.78 -25.44 -21.69
CA ALA A 205 30.49 -25.81 -21.11
C ALA A 205 30.09 -24.98 -19.85
N VAL A 206 31.07 -24.39 -19.16
CA VAL A 206 30.85 -23.51 -17.99
C VAL A 206 30.01 -22.28 -18.39
N THR A 207 30.22 -21.80 -19.61
CA THR A 207 29.71 -20.55 -20.16
C THR A 207 28.24 -20.65 -20.58
N GLU A 208 27.75 -21.86 -20.88
CA GLU A 208 26.34 -22.12 -21.18
C GLU A 208 25.48 -22.14 -19.90
N SER A 209 26.00 -22.76 -18.83
CA SER A 209 25.34 -22.84 -17.51
C SER A 209 25.05 -21.45 -16.89
N HIS A 210 25.96 -20.49 -17.07
CA HIS A 210 25.82 -19.13 -16.53
C HIS A 210 24.72 -18.31 -17.21
N ALA A 211 24.47 -18.49 -18.51
CA ALA A 211 23.44 -17.73 -19.21
C ALA A 211 22.02 -18.19 -18.86
N GLU A 212 21.82 -19.50 -18.69
CA GLU A 212 20.54 -20.05 -18.21
C GLU A 212 20.26 -19.63 -16.76
N ALA A 213 21.27 -19.75 -15.89
CA ALA A 213 21.18 -19.31 -14.50
C ALA A 213 20.86 -17.81 -14.38
N GLY A 214 21.44 -16.97 -15.24
CA GLY A 214 21.21 -15.53 -15.24
C GLY A 214 19.77 -15.11 -15.56
N VAL A 215 19.03 -15.90 -16.36
CA VAL A 215 17.61 -15.61 -16.65
C VAL A 215 16.72 -15.92 -15.44
N PHE A 216 16.92 -17.08 -14.82
CA PHE A 216 16.15 -17.49 -13.65
C PHE A 216 16.48 -16.63 -12.43
N LEU A 217 17.77 -16.35 -12.21
CA LEU A 217 18.23 -15.44 -11.16
C LEU A 217 17.60 -14.05 -11.30
N ARG A 218 17.55 -13.50 -12.52
CA ARG A 218 16.88 -12.21 -12.77
C ARG A 218 15.39 -12.27 -12.40
N LEU A 219 14.68 -13.33 -12.77
CA LEU A 219 13.28 -13.52 -12.39
C LEU A 219 13.12 -13.55 -10.86
N LEU A 220 13.98 -14.28 -10.15
CA LEU A 220 13.94 -14.36 -8.69
C LEU A 220 14.25 -13.02 -8.01
N VAL A 221 15.28 -12.30 -8.47
CA VAL A 221 15.67 -11.00 -7.91
C VAL A 221 14.54 -9.98 -8.10
N VAL A 222 13.93 -9.93 -9.29
CA VAL A 222 12.79 -9.03 -9.55
C VAL A 222 11.56 -9.43 -8.73
N ALA A 223 11.28 -10.72 -8.58
CA ALA A 223 10.19 -11.21 -7.73
C ALA A 223 10.41 -10.86 -6.25
N ALA A 224 11.63 -11.04 -5.73
CA ALA A 224 11.99 -10.66 -4.38
C ALA A 224 11.82 -9.14 -4.16
N GLY A 225 12.26 -8.33 -5.13
CA GLY A 225 12.03 -6.89 -5.14
C GLY A 225 10.54 -6.52 -5.12
N ALA A 226 9.71 -7.23 -5.87
CA ALA A 226 8.26 -7.06 -5.87
C ALA A 226 7.64 -7.41 -4.50
N VAL A 227 8.07 -8.52 -3.87
CA VAL A 227 7.60 -8.91 -2.53
C VAL A 227 7.93 -7.83 -1.49
N ILE A 228 9.15 -7.31 -1.49
CA ILE A 228 9.54 -6.22 -0.58
C ILE A 228 8.69 -4.97 -0.83
N ALA A 229 8.45 -4.66 -2.10
CA ALA A 229 7.65 -3.53 -2.53
C ALA A 229 6.14 -3.67 -2.21
N LEU A 230 5.65 -4.88 -1.92
CA LEU A 230 4.25 -5.14 -1.57
C LEU A 230 3.88 -4.61 -0.17
N GLY A 231 4.85 -4.52 0.75
CA GLY A 231 4.63 -4.10 2.14
C GLY A 231 3.89 -2.75 2.30
N PRO A 232 4.36 -1.65 1.70
CA PRO A 232 3.66 -0.36 1.71
C PRO A 232 2.24 -0.43 1.14
N VAL A 233 2.05 -1.23 0.09
CA VAL A 233 0.76 -1.39 -0.57
C VAL A 233 -0.25 -2.07 0.35
N LEU A 234 0.15 -3.18 0.98
CA LEU A 234 -0.67 -3.87 1.97
C LEU A 234 -1.04 -2.95 3.14
N ARG A 235 -0.11 -2.09 3.59
CA ARG A 235 -0.42 -1.10 4.64
C ARG A 235 -1.48 -0.11 4.19
N VAL A 236 -1.39 0.43 2.98
CA VAL A 236 -2.39 1.37 2.42
C VAL A 236 -3.75 0.66 2.27
N LEU A 237 -3.76 -0.55 1.70
CA LEU A 237 -4.98 -1.31 1.49
C LEU A 237 -5.64 -1.71 2.80
N LEU A 238 -4.85 -2.19 3.78
CA LEU A 238 -5.34 -2.53 5.11
C LEU A 238 -5.87 -1.32 5.86
N ARG A 239 -5.22 -0.16 5.76
CA ARG A 239 -5.75 1.11 6.30
C ARG A 239 -7.09 1.45 5.66
N ARG A 240 -7.20 1.39 4.32
CA ARG A 240 -8.46 1.68 3.61
C ARG A 240 -9.58 0.70 3.99
N TYR A 241 -9.25 -0.60 4.10
CA TYR A 241 -10.19 -1.62 4.52
C TYR A 241 -10.68 -1.39 5.96
N ARG A 242 -9.76 -1.14 6.90
CA ARG A 242 -10.10 -0.80 8.29
C ARG A 242 -10.96 0.46 8.38
N SER A 243 -10.58 1.53 7.68
CA SER A 243 -11.36 2.77 7.65
C SER A 243 -12.78 2.55 7.11
N GLY A 244 -12.93 1.79 6.03
CA GLY A 244 -14.24 1.46 5.45
C GLY A 244 -15.09 0.57 6.36
N ARG A 245 -14.49 -0.43 7.01
CA ARG A 245 -15.19 -1.31 7.96
C ARG A 245 -15.73 -0.52 9.15
N THR A 246 -14.91 0.34 9.76
CA THR A 246 -15.39 1.17 10.87
C THR A 246 -16.44 2.18 10.40
N ALA A 247 -16.30 2.77 9.22
CA ALA A 247 -17.31 3.70 8.70
C ALA A 247 -18.67 3.00 8.54
N ARG A 248 -18.70 1.76 8.03
CA ARG A 248 -19.92 0.95 7.95
C ARG A 248 -20.49 0.58 9.32
N ARG A 249 -19.63 0.35 10.33
CA ARG A 249 -20.06 0.07 11.71
C ARG A 249 -20.67 1.29 12.39
N LEU A 250 -20.14 2.49 12.15
CA LEU A 250 -20.63 3.72 12.73
C LEU A 250 -21.89 4.26 12.05
N LEU A 251 -22.17 3.85 10.80
CA LEU A 251 -23.30 4.36 10.01
C LEU A 251 -24.68 4.18 10.70
N PRO A 252 -25.03 3.05 11.34
CA PRO A 252 -26.30 2.91 12.06
C PRO A 252 -26.41 3.85 13.27
N VAL A 253 -25.31 3.99 14.02
CA VAL A 253 -25.21 4.91 15.18
C VAL A 253 -25.45 6.35 14.71
N TRP A 254 -24.71 6.76 13.68
CA TRP A 254 -24.84 8.08 13.08
C TRP A 254 -26.26 8.37 12.62
N ARG A 255 -26.88 7.46 11.85
CA ARG A 255 -28.26 7.65 11.35
C ARG A 255 -29.28 7.83 12.47
N THR A 256 -29.17 7.05 13.54
CA THR A 256 -30.12 7.10 14.65
C THR A 256 -29.98 8.41 15.43
N LEU A 257 -28.76 8.77 15.81
CA LEU A 257 -28.48 9.97 16.59
C LEU A 257 -28.77 11.26 15.80
N THR A 258 -28.41 11.31 14.52
CA THR A 258 -28.66 12.48 13.67
C THR A 258 -30.12 12.62 13.24
N ALA A 259 -30.89 11.53 13.21
CA ALA A 259 -32.35 11.61 13.05
C ALA A 259 -33.01 12.25 14.27
N ALA A 260 -32.52 11.97 15.49
CA ALA A 260 -33.00 12.61 16.71
C ALA A 260 -32.52 14.06 16.85
N VAL A 261 -31.32 14.38 16.33
CA VAL A 261 -30.70 15.71 16.40
C VAL A 261 -30.25 16.20 15.03
N PRO A 262 -31.19 16.63 14.16
CA PRO A 262 -30.83 17.09 12.81
C PRO A 262 -29.98 18.37 12.83
N GLU A 263 -30.06 19.17 13.90
CA GLU A 263 -29.32 20.43 14.07
C GLU A 263 -27.79 20.27 14.05
N VAL A 264 -27.28 19.09 14.37
CA VAL A 264 -25.84 18.79 14.43
C VAL A 264 -25.27 18.46 13.03
N VAL A 265 -26.14 18.16 12.05
CA VAL A 265 -25.70 17.78 10.71
C VAL A 265 -25.50 19.02 9.85
N PHE A 266 -24.24 19.32 9.52
CA PHE A 266 -23.91 20.45 8.64
C PHE A 266 -24.25 20.16 7.18
N GLU A 267 -25.34 20.67 6.63
CA GLU A 267 -25.69 20.41 5.23
C GLU A 267 -24.58 20.83 4.26
N LEU A 268 -23.92 19.85 3.64
CA LEU A 268 -22.97 20.08 2.56
C LEU A 268 -23.74 20.30 1.26
N ARG A 269 -23.23 21.24 0.45
CA ARG A 269 -23.62 21.34 -0.95
C ARG A 269 -23.37 19.99 -1.65
N PRO A 270 -24.22 19.59 -2.61
CA PRO A 270 -24.07 18.31 -3.31
C PRO A 270 -22.70 18.11 -3.95
N GLU A 271 -22.07 19.20 -4.40
CA GLU A 271 -20.74 19.23 -5.02
C GLU A 271 -19.64 18.88 -4.00
N ASP A 272 -19.66 19.55 -2.83
CA ASP A 272 -18.71 19.30 -1.74
C ASP A 272 -18.85 17.88 -1.17
N ARG A 273 -20.09 17.36 -1.13
CA ARG A 273 -20.39 15.99 -0.71
C ARG A 273 -19.74 14.94 -1.61
N ARG A 274 -19.66 15.19 -2.93
CA ARG A 274 -19.02 14.29 -3.90
C ARG A 274 -17.49 14.42 -3.86
N ALA A 275 -16.97 15.62 -3.57
CA ALA A 275 -15.54 15.88 -3.45
C ALA A 275 -14.91 15.33 -2.16
N LEU A 276 -15.71 15.05 -1.13
CA LEU A 276 -15.24 14.56 0.17
C LEU A 276 -14.58 13.18 0.09
N SER A 277 -13.30 13.16 0.47
CA SER A 277 -12.52 11.93 0.65
C SER A 277 -13.18 11.00 1.67
N ALA A 278 -12.97 9.68 1.53
CA ALA A 278 -13.51 8.69 2.46
C ALA A 278 -13.03 8.90 3.91
N ARG A 279 -11.84 9.48 4.10
CA ARG A 279 -11.32 9.86 5.41
C ARG A 279 -12.08 11.04 5.99
N ALA A 280 -12.18 12.14 5.24
CA ALA A 280 -12.89 13.33 5.70
C ALA A 280 -14.36 13.04 6.02
N ARG A 281 -15.01 12.17 5.24
CA ARG A 281 -16.38 11.70 5.50
C ARG A 281 -16.50 10.93 6.82
N ARG A 282 -15.50 10.14 7.16
CA ARG A 282 -15.45 9.38 8.42
C ARG A 282 -15.17 10.30 9.61
N ASP A 283 -14.19 11.18 9.49
CA ASP A 283 -13.82 12.14 10.54
C ASP A 283 -15.03 13.03 10.88
N ARG A 284 -15.75 13.49 9.85
CA ARG A 284 -17.01 14.23 10.02
C ARG A 284 -18.10 13.41 10.72
N MET A 285 -18.31 12.16 10.30
CA MET A 285 -19.30 11.29 10.93
C MET A 285 -18.99 11.05 12.41
N GLU A 286 -17.71 10.94 12.80
CA GLU A 286 -17.30 10.83 14.20
C GLU A 286 -17.60 12.10 15.01
N VAL A 287 -17.36 13.28 14.42
CA VAL A 287 -17.71 14.57 15.05
C VAL A 287 -19.23 14.69 15.22
N GLU A 288 -20.02 14.44 14.17
CA GLU A 288 -21.48 14.52 14.24
C GLU A 288 -22.09 13.53 15.23
N ILE A 289 -21.52 12.32 15.36
CA ILE A 289 -21.93 11.36 16.41
C ILE A 289 -21.65 11.94 17.79
N ARG A 290 -20.44 12.48 18.03
CA ARG A 290 -20.06 13.00 19.35
C ARG A 290 -20.92 14.19 19.75
N ASP A 291 -21.15 15.10 18.82
CA ASP A 291 -22.00 16.28 19.04
C ASP A 291 -23.45 15.87 19.30
N ALA A 292 -23.98 14.89 18.55
CA ALA A 292 -25.33 14.38 18.78
C ALA A 292 -25.44 13.69 20.14
N ILE A 293 -24.43 12.93 20.59
CA ILE A 293 -24.38 12.34 21.94
C ILE A 293 -24.49 13.43 23.00
N LEU A 294 -23.71 14.52 22.88
CA LEU A 294 -23.73 15.62 23.86
C LEU A 294 -25.10 16.29 24.00
N VAL A 295 -25.88 16.36 22.91
CA VAL A 295 -27.22 16.94 22.93
C VAL A 295 -28.26 15.94 23.43
N VAL A 296 -28.21 14.69 22.94
CA VAL A 296 -29.17 13.63 23.30
C VAL A 296 -29.05 13.23 24.76
N ASP A 297 -27.84 13.16 25.33
CA ASP A 297 -27.62 12.67 26.69
C ASP A 297 -28.36 13.49 27.78
N ARG A 298 -28.78 14.72 27.44
CA ARG A 298 -29.58 15.62 28.31
C ARG A 298 -31.03 15.17 28.50
N TYR A 299 -31.53 14.26 27.67
CA TYR A 299 -32.94 13.86 27.67
C TYR A 299 -33.21 12.66 28.61
N LEU A 300 -32.20 12.14 29.32
CA LEU A 300 -32.35 11.01 30.25
C LEU A 300 -31.56 11.20 31.55
N PRO A 301 -32.14 10.94 32.73
CA PRO A 301 -31.40 10.93 34.00
C PRO A 301 -30.35 9.80 34.07
N GLY A 302 -29.37 9.95 34.95
CA GLY A 302 -28.17 9.08 35.10
C GLY A 302 -28.43 7.57 35.19
N ASP A 303 -29.56 7.17 35.79
CA ASP A 303 -29.73 5.82 36.36
C ASP A 303 -30.60 4.88 35.51
N VAL A 304 -30.85 5.21 34.24
CA VAL A 304 -31.74 4.41 33.38
C VAL A 304 -30.95 3.38 32.59
N GLY A 305 -30.91 2.14 33.10
CA GLY A 305 -30.28 1.01 32.44
C GLY A 305 -30.40 -0.29 33.25
N ASP A 306 -30.15 -1.42 32.62
CA ASP A 306 -30.03 -2.71 33.31
C ASP A 306 -28.70 -2.72 34.10
N PRO A 307 -28.71 -2.81 35.44
CA PRO A 307 -27.50 -2.83 36.25
C PRO A 307 -26.61 -4.06 35.99
N ALA A 308 -27.14 -5.11 35.35
CA ALA A 308 -26.38 -6.28 34.95
C ALA A 308 -25.73 -6.15 33.55
N ALA A 309 -26.05 -5.10 32.79
CA ALA A 309 -25.50 -4.90 31.45
C ALA A 309 -24.05 -4.40 31.49
N SER A 310 -23.27 -4.75 30.46
CA SER A 310 -21.94 -4.16 30.28
C SER A 310 -22.06 -2.63 30.14
N PRO A 311 -21.09 -1.85 30.65
CA PRO A 311 -21.18 -0.38 30.68
C PRO A 311 -21.38 0.22 29.28
N VAL A 312 -20.81 -0.40 28.25
CA VAL A 312 -20.97 0.02 26.84
C VAL A 312 -22.38 -0.25 26.32
N ARG A 313 -22.97 -1.40 26.69
CA ARG A 313 -24.34 -1.74 26.30
C ARG A 313 -25.35 -0.85 27.03
N ALA A 314 -25.15 -0.61 28.32
CA ALA A 314 -25.96 0.32 29.11
C ALA A 314 -25.92 1.73 28.50
N ALA A 315 -24.73 2.23 28.12
CA ALA A 315 -24.58 3.50 27.43
C ALA A 315 -25.31 3.56 26.09
N ALA A 316 -25.24 2.50 25.27
CA ALA A 316 -25.97 2.44 24.01
C ALA A 316 -27.49 2.45 24.20
N THR A 317 -28.00 1.68 25.17
CA THR A 317 -29.45 1.62 25.49
C THR A 317 -29.95 2.98 25.99
N ARG A 318 -29.17 3.62 26.87
CA ARG A 318 -29.43 4.99 27.35
C ARG A 318 -29.56 5.98 26.20
N LEU A 319 -28.63 5.96 25.25
CA LEU A 319 -28.66 6.88 24.09
C LEU A 319 -29.89 6.66 23.22
N HIS A 320 -30.31 5.42 22.99
CA HIS A 320 -31.55 5.12 22.28
C HIS A 320 -32.79 5.63 23.01
N LEU A 321 -32.89 5.40 24.33
CA LEU A 321 -33.98 5.91 25.15
C LEU A 321 -34.05 7.45 25.13
N ALA A 322 -32.89 8.10 25.19
CA ALA A 322 -32.79 9.54 25.10
C ALA A 322 -33.21 10.09 23.72
N CYS A 323 -32.89 9.37 22.63
CA CYS A 323 -33.39 9.69 21.29
C CYS A 323 -34.92 9.58 21.23
N LEU A 324 -35.49 8.51 21.80
CA LEU A 324 -36.94 8.31 21.86
C LEU A 324 -37.64 9.39 22.70
N ALA A 325 -37.06 9.74 23.86
CA ALA A 325 -37.59 10.78 24.73
C ALA A 325 -37.62 12.14 24.03
N ARG A 326 -36.54 12.51 23.32
CA ARG A 326 -36.49 13.72 22.50
C ARG A 326 -37.52 13.68 21.37
N ALA A 327 -37.62 12.57 20.64
CA ALA A 327 -38.59 12.42 19.54
C ALA A 327 -40.04 12.51 20.03
N ALA A 328 -40.32 12.09 21.26
CA ALA A 328 -41.62 12.23 21.91
C ALA A 328 -41.88 13.65 22.49
N GLY A 329 -40.92 14.58 22.38
CA GLY A 329 -41.07 15.97 22.81
C GLY A 329 -40.85 16.21 24.31
N HIS A 330 -40.21 15.27 25.04
CA HIS A 330 -39.88 15.50 26.45
C HIS A 330 -38.83 16.61 26.62
N PRO A 331 -38.95 17.46 27.66
CA PRO A 331 -37.96 18.49 27.93
C PRO A 331 -36.63 17.88 28.43
N PRO A 332 -35.48 18.56 28.20
CA PRO A 332 -34.21 18.11 28.73
C PRO A 332 -34.21 18.14 30.27
N VAL A 333 -33.58 17.15 30.89
CA VAL A 333 -33.48 17.05 32.35
C VAL A 333 -32.42 18.04 32.85
N THR A 334 -32.86 19.10 33.52
CA THR A 334 -31.97 20.05 34.21
C THR A 334 -31.56 19.48 35.57
N GLY A 335 -30.51 18.66 35.60
CA GLY A 335 -29.94 18.06 36.82
C GLY A 335 -28.54 17.50 36.56
N LEU A 336 -27.66 17.58 37.57
CA LEU A 336 -26.21 17.33 37.53
C LEU A 336 -25.77 16.27 36.50
N TYR A 337 -25.09 16.75 35.46
CA TYR A 337 -24.26 15.94 34.57
C TYR A 337 -23.26 15.14 35.43
N SER A 338 -23.50 13.85 35.61
CA SER A 338 -22.51 12.96 36.24
C SER A 338 -21.43 12.65 35.20
N GLY A 339 -20.44 13.54 35.11
CA GLY A 339 -19.39 13.53 34.08
C GLY A 339 -18.37 12.39 34.16
N SER A 340 -18.68 11.27 34.83
CA SER A 340 -17.69 10.22 35.09
C SER A 340 -17.54 9.18 33.98
N SER A 341 -18.38 9.19 32.95
CA SER A 341 -18.24 8.28 31.81
C SER A 341 -18.90 8.89 30.57
N GLN A 342 -18.20 9.77 29.85
CA GLN A 342 -18.66 10.20 28.52
C GLN A 342 -18.36 9.07 27.53
N PRO A 343 -19.36 8.29 27.06
CA PRO A 343 -19.13 7.35 25.97
C PRO A 343 -18.79 8.13 24.70
N GLY A 344 -17.57 7.98 24.18
CA GLY A 344 -17.18 8.55 22.88
C GLY A 344 -16.03 9.55 22.91
N GLY A 345 -15.27 9.64 24.02
CA GLY A 345 -14.05 10.43 24.12
C GLY A 345 -12.93 9.90 23.23
N GLU A 346 -12.81 8.58 23.09
CA GLU A 346 -11.81 7.94 22.22
C GLU A 346 -12.44 7.21 21.01
N PRO A 347 -11.80 7.20 19.82
CA PRO A 347 -12.36 6.58 18.60
C PRO A 347 -12.71 5.10 18.72
N TRP A 348 -12.06 4.39 19.64
CA TRP A 348 -12.37 2.99 19.91
C TRP A 348 -13.61 2.80 20.77
N GLU A 349 -14.02 3.81 21.56
CA GLU A 349 -15.26 3.76 22.35
C GLU A 349 -16.48 3.79 21.43
N LEU A 350 -16.46 4.65 20.41
CA LEU A 350 -17.50 4.70 19.38
C LEU A 350 -17.61 3.37 18.61
N ALA A 351 -16.48 2.70 18.36
CA ALA A 351 -16.48 1.39 17.71
C ALA A 351 -17.09 0.29 18.62
N ARG A 352 -16.80 0.30 19.93
CA ARG A 352 -17.41 -0.63 20.89
C ARG A 352 -18.91 -0.35 21.09
N LEU A 353 -19.30 0.92 21.08
CA LEU A 353 -20.70 1.35 21.12
C LEU A 353 -21.46 0.84 19.90
N ALA A 354 -20.88 1.01 18.71
CA ALA A 354 -21.46 0.50 17.45
C ALA A 354 -21.65 -1.02 17.44
N ASP A 355 -20.72 -1.77 18.05
CA ASP A 355 -20.81 -3.24 18.11
C ASP A 355 -22.03 -3.73 18.93
N HIS A 356 -22.55 -2.92 19.86
CA HIS A 356 -23.73 -3.25 20.69
C HIS A 356 -25.00 -2.46 20.30
N TRP A 357 -24.93 -1.63 19.25
CA TRP A 357 -25.97 -0.64 18.92
C TRP A 357 -27.33 -1.27 18.60
N ARG A 358 -27.33 -2.39 17.86
CA ARG A 358 -28.57 -3.09 17.48
C ARG A 358 -29.24 -3.78 18.66
N ASP A 359 -28.47 -4.42 19.52
CA ASP A 359 -29.02 -5.09 20.71
C ASP A 359 -29.62 -4.05 21.66
N ALA A 360 -28.92 -2.92 21.82
CA ALA A 360 -29.39 -1.80 22.62
C ALA A 360 -30.68 -1.15 22.08
N GLU A 361 -30.86 -1.11 20.76
CA GLU A 361 -32.09 -0.61 20.12
C GLU A 361 -33.30 -1.45 20.54
N HIS A 362 -33.18 -2.78 20.51
CA HIS A 362 -34.26 -3.70 20.92
C HIS A 362 -34.59 -3.54 22.41
N VAL A 363 -33.56 -3.53 23.26
CA VAL A 363 -33.75 -3.35 24.71
C VAL A 363 -34.37 -1.99 25.01
N ALA A 364 -33.93 -0.92 24.36
CA ALA A 364 -34.50 0.41 24.54
C ALA A 364 -35.97 0.45 24.09
N ALA A 365 -36.31 -0.18 22.96
CA ALA A 365 -37.69 -0.27 22.47
C ALA A 365 -38.59 -1.04 23.44
N GLU A 366 -38.11 -2.15 24.02
CA GLU A 366 -38.85 -2.90 25.05
C GLU A 366 -39.05 -2.08 26.33
N LEU A 367 -38.00 -1.40 26.80
CA LEU A 367 -38.08 -0.54 27.99
C LEU A 367 -39.01 0.66 27.77
N TRP A 368 -39.00 1.24 26.57
CA TRP A 368 -39.91 2.32 26.18
C TRP A 368 -41.36 1.83 26.11
N ALA A 369 -41.61 0.67 25.50
CA ALA A 369 -42.94 0.07 25.38
C ALA A 369 -43.54 -0.28 26.75
N ARG A 370 -42.71 -0.67 27.72
CA ARG A 370 -43.11 -0.91 29.12
C ARG A 370 -43.47 0.38 29.88
N ARG A 371 -43.42 1.56 29.23
CA ARG A 371 -43.69 2.89 29.80
C ARG A 371 -43.03 3.07 31.17
N LEU A 372 -41.70 3.12 31.16
CA LEU A 372 -40.90 3.51 32.32
C LEU A 372 -41.60 4.67 33.08
N PRO A 373 -41.89 4.53 34.39
CA PRO A 373 -42.70 5.50 35.16
C PRO A 373 -42.23 6.95 35.02
N GLN A 374 -40.93 7.14 34.78
CA GLN A 374 -40.26 8.41 34.60
C GLN A 374 -40.56 9.17 33.28
N PHE A 375 -41.27 8.57 32.30
CA PHE A 375 -41.64 9.22 31.03
C PHE A 375 -43.16 9.45 30.89
N GLY A 376 -43.92 9.40 31.98
CA GLY A 376 -45.36 9.66 31.96
C GLY A 376 -46.23 8.41 31.75
N GLY A 377 -45.82 7.26 32.28
CA GLY A 377 -46.75 6.15 32.53
C GLY A 377 -47.87 6.61 33.49
N PRO A 378 -49.09 6.05 33.42
CA PRO A 378 -50.20 6.52 34.24
C PRO A 378 -49.81 6.50 35.72
N ALA A 379 -50.08 7.61 36.41
CA ALA A 379 -50.03 7.65 37.86
C ALA A 379 -50.97 6.56 38.38
N ASP A 380 -50.37 5.54 38.98
CA ASP A 380 -50.98 4.63 39.94
C ASP A 380 -52.38 4.07 39.57
N PRO A 381 -52.49 2.82 39.07
CA PRO A 381 -53.80 2.18 38.90
C PRO A 381 -54.54 1.94 40.22
N SER A 382 -53.95 2.22 41.40
CA SER A 382 -54.61 2.09 42.69
C SER A 382 -55.32 3.35 43.20
N ALA A 383 -55.21 4.50 42.51
CA ALA A 383 -55.84 5.76 42.93
C ALA A 383 -57.31 5.95 42.48
N ARG A 384 -57.97 4.91 41.95
CA ARG A 384 -59.41 4.93 41.65
C ARG A 384 -60.17 3.95 42.53
N VAL A 385 -60.32 4.28 43.80
CA VAL A 385 -61.49 3.87 44.57
C VAL A 385 -62.37 5.11 44.70
N PRO A 386 -63.46 5.24 43.92
CA PRO A 386 -64.46 6.24 44.21
C PRO A 386 -65.19 5.83 45.49
N ALA A 387 -65.15 6.71 46.50
CA ALA A 387 -66.11 6.67 47.60
C ALA A 387 -67.53 6.76 47.02
N GLN A 388 -68.39 5.78 47.33
CA GLN A 388 -69.83 5.93 47.22
C GLN A 388 -70.52 5.30 48.43
N VAL A 389 -71.06 6.22 49.24
CA VAL A 389 -72.28 6.21 50.09
C VAL A 389 -72.49 5.05 51.05
#